data_AF-A0A7X7XKT4-F1
#
_entry.id   AF-A0A7X7XKT4-F1
#
_cell.length_a   1.000
_cell.length_b   1.000
_cell.length_c   1.000
_cell.angle_alpha   90.00
_cell.angle_beta   90.00
_cell.angle_gamma   90.00
#
_symmetry.space_group_name_H-M   'P 1'
#
loop_
_entity.id
_entity.type
_entity.pdbx_description
1 polymer ?
#
loop_
_entity_poly.entity_id
_entity_poly.type
_entity_poly.pdbx_seq_one_letter_code
_entity_poly.pdbx_strand_id
1 'polypeptide(L)'
;MNPLASTFITAALVAYSVGVWGERLSGRLRWWHFAFFVVGLTFDTIGTGMMFDFVGGLTFDVHGLSGLAAILMVVHAGWALAVLRRGDERALVRFHRFSLFVWLAWLVPYFSPMFFAIATR
;
A
#
# COMPACT_ATOMS: atom_id res chain seq x y z
N MET A 1 13.92 -16.11 -4.43
CA MET A 1 12.68 -15.43 -4.01
C MET A 1 11.58 -16.48 -3.97
N ASN A 2 10.82 -16.59 -2.88
CA ASN A 2 9.60 -17.39 -2.89
C ASN A 2 8.62 -16.73 -3.88
N PRO A 3 8.21 -17.39 -4.98
CA PRO A 3 7.33 -16.80 -5.98
C PRO A 3 5.96 -16.39 -5.40
N LEU A 4 5.60 -16.92 -4.23
CA LEU A 4 4.40 -16.50 -3.52
C LEU A 4 4.52 -15.07 -2.98
N ALA A 5 5.68 -14.67 -2.46
CA ALA A 5 5.88 -13.32 -1.92
C ALA A 5 5.69 -12.23 -2.98
N SER A 6 6.26 -12.43 -4.18
CA SER A 6 6.07 -11.50 -5.30
C SER A 6 4.62 -11.49 -5.80
N THR A 7 3.92 -12.63 -5.75
CA THR A 7 2.50 -12.73 -6.09
C THR A 7 1.64 -11.91 -5.13
N PHE A 8 1.86 -12.03 -3.82
CA PHE A 8 1.16 -11.25 -2.80
C PHE A 8 1.43 -9.74 -2.92
N ILE A 9 2.69 -9.34 -3.07
CA ILE A 9 3.05 -7.91 -3.24
C ILE A 9 2.45 -7.33 -4.53
N THR A 10 2.39 -8.11 -5.62
CA THR A 10 1.73 -7.67 -6.85
C THR A 10 0.21 -7.58 -6.70
N ALA A 11 -0.41 -8.53 -5.98
CA ALA A 11 -1.83 -8.45 -5.65
C ALA A 11 -2.15 -7.23 -4.78
N ALA A 12 -1.25 -6.86 -3.86
CA ALA A 12 -1.36 -5.63 -3.07
C ALA A 12 -1.32 -4.38 -3.96
N LEU A 13 -0.38 -4.30 -4.89
CA LEU A 13 -0.31 -3.20 -5.88
C LEU A 13 -1.64 -3.06 -6.64
N VAL A 14 -2.19 -4.17 -7.14
CA VAL A 14 -3.47 -4.16 -7.88
C VAL A 14 -4.61 -3.68 -6.98
N ALA A 15 -4.75 -4.24 -5.78
CA ALA A 15 -5.81 -3.87 -4.84
C ALA A 15 -5.72 -2.39 -4.44
N TYR A 16 -4.54 -1.90 -4.09
CA TYR A 16 -4.33 -0.48 -3.78
C TYR A 16 -4.63 0.42 -4.97
N SER A 17 -4.20 0.04 -6.17
CA SER A 17 -4.49 0.82 -7.37
C SER A 17 -6.00 0.91 -7.63
N VAL A 18 -6.73 -0.20 -7.50
CA VAL A 18 -8.20 -0.21 -7.65
C VAL A 18 -8.86 0.66 -6.59
N GLY A 19 -8.42 0.58 -5.33
CA GLY A 19 -8.95 1.42 -4.25
C GLY A 19 -8.72 2.92 -4.52
N VAL A 20 -7.49 3.31 -4.84
CA VAL A 20 -7.08 4.72 -5.00
C VAL A 20 -7.67 5.34 -6.26
N TRP A 21 -7.55 4.65 -7.40
CA TRP A 21 -8.07 5.16 -8.67
C TRP A 21 -9.59 5.06 -8.73
N GLY A 22 -10.19 3.99 -8.17
CA GLY A 22 -11.64 3.88 -8.01
C GLY A 22 -12.21 5.04 -7.20
N GLU A 23 -11.55 5.39 -6.10
CA GLU A 23 -11.94 6.53 -5.26
C GLU A 23 -11.76 7.89 -5.95
N ARG A 24 -10.67 8.06 -6.70
CA ARG A 24 -10.43 9.29 -7.48
C ARG A 24 -11.47 9.46 -8.58
N LEU A 25 -11.83 8.38 -9.27
CA LEU A 25 -12.81 8.39 -10.36
C LEU A 25 -14.25 8.53 -9.83
N SER A 26 -14.56 7.97 -8.67
CA SER A 26 -15.86 8.15 -8.02
C SER A 26 -16.05 9.56 -7.45
N GLY A 27 -14.96 10.31 -7.26
CA GLY A 27 -14.93 11.62 -6.61
C GLY A 27 -15.26 11.59 -5.12
N ARG A 28 -15.37 10.40 -4.51
CA ARG A 28 -15.82 10.22 -3.12
C ARG A 28 -15.38 8.88 -2.55
N LEU A 29 -14.85 8.88 -1.34
CA LEU A 29 -14.57 7.66 -0.57
C LEU A 29 -15.86 6.90 -0.21
N ARG A 30 -15.85 5.57 -0.43
CA ARG A 30 -16.97 4.65 -0.21
C ARG A 30 -16.42 3.37 0.43
N TRP A 31 -17.30 2.60 1.07
CA TRP A 31 -16.94 1.36 1.76
C TRP A 31 -16.22 0.33 0.88
N TRP A 32 -16.54 0.27 -0.41
CA TRP A 32 -15.89 -0.66 -1.33
C TRP A 32 -14.43 -0.27 -1.62
N HIS A 33 -14.08 1.02 -1.70
CA HIS A 33 -12.67 1.46 -1.81
C HIS A 33 -11.89 1.02 -0.57
N PHE A 34 -12.49 1.21 0.61
CA PHE A 34 -11.90 0.77 1.87
C PHE A 34 -11.67 -0.74 1.91
N ALA A 35 -12.60 -1.55 1.38
CA ALA A 35 -12.38 -2.99 1.26
C ALA A 35 -11.12 -3.31 0.44
N PHE A 36 -10.88 -2.62 -0.68
CA PHE A 36 -9.65 -2.77 -1.46
C PHE A 36 -8.40 -2.31 -0.71
N PHE A 37 -8.47 -1.24 0.10
CA PHE A 37 -7.35 -0.83 0.96
C PHE A 37 -6.99 -1.90 1.99
N VAL A 38 -7.99 -2.53 2.62
CA VAL A 38 -7.76 -3.60 3.60
C VAL A 38 -7.22 -4.86 2.94
N VAL A 39 -7.75 -5.25 1.77
CA VAL A 39 -7.25 -6.39 1.00
C VAL A 39 -5.79 -6.14 0.57
N GLY A 40 -5.50 -4.95 0.05
CA GLY A 40 -4.14 -4.58 -0.32
C GLY A 40 -3.18 -4.64 0.87
N LEU A 41 -3.58 -4.10 2.03
CA LEU A 41 -2.78 -4.14 3.27
C LEU A 41 -2.54 -5.56 3.78
N THR A 42 -3.54 -6.43 3.66
CA THR A 42 -3.39 -7.84 4.02
C THR A 42 -2.34 -8.52 3.15
N PHE A 43 -2.44 -8.35 1.84
CA PHE A 43 -1.46 -8.93 0.91
C PHE A 43 -0.07 -8.33 1.06
N ASP A 44 0.02 -7.02 1.29
CA ASP A 44 1.29 -6.33 1.52
C ASP A 44 2.00 -6.84 2.77
N THR A 45 1.23 -7.03 3.86
CA THR A 45 1.75 -7.54 5.13
C THR A 45 2.22 -9.00 5.00
N ILE A 46 1.45 -9.85 4.33
CA ILE A 46 1.83 -11.25 4.09
C ILE A 46 3.07 -11.32 3.20
N GLY A 47 3.08 -10.59 2.09
CA GLY A 47 4.20 -10.57 1.14
C GLY A 47 5.49 -10.06 1.78
N THR A 48 5.40 -8.96 2.54
CA THR A 48 6.53 -8.37 3.27
C THR A 48 7.02 -9.30 4.39
N GLY A 49 6.11 -9.95 5.13
CA GLY A 49 6.46 -10.96 6.13
C GLY A 49 7.23 -12.14 5.53
N MET A 50 6.77 -12.67 4.40
CA MET A 50 7.48 -13.75 3.68
C MET A 50 8.87 -13.31 3.20
N MET A 51 9.06 -12.04 2.84
CA MET A 51 10.38 -11.49 2.47
C MET A 51 11.31 -11.39 3.69
N PHE A 52 10.80 -10.96 4.84
CA PHE A 52 11.57 -10.90 6.09
C PHE A 52 12.04 -12.29 6.55
N ASP A 53 11.15 -13.29 6.53
CA ASP A 53 11.49 -14.66 6.88
C ASP A 53 12.57 -15.24 5.94
N PHE A 54 12.55 -14.86 4.66
CA PHE A 54 13.53 -15.31 3.67
C PHE A 54 14.92 -14.71 3.88
N VAL A 55 15.01 -13.45 4.32
CA VAL A 55 16.29 -12.73 4.51
C VAL A 55 16.88 -12.95 5.93
N GLY A 56 16.12 -13.54 6.85
CA GLY A 56 16.59 -13.90 8.19
C GLY A 56 16.68 -12.73 9.17
N GLY A 57 15.98 -11.61 8.92
CA GLY A 57 15.91 -10.46 9.81
C GLY A 57 15.79 -9.09 9.13
N LEU A 58 15.67 -8.03 9.94
CA LEU A 58 15.65 -6.63 9.50
C LEU A 58 17.06 -6.19 9.06
N THR A 59 17.28 -6.07 7.75
CA THR A 59 18.45 -5.36 7.20
C THR A 59 18.08 -3.89 6.96
N PHE A 60 18.92 -2.95 7.42
CA PHE A 60 18.76 -1.50 7.29
C PHE A 60 19.03 -0.98 5.86
N ASP A 61 18.56 -1.71 4.85
CA ASP A 61 18.69 -1.36 3.44
C ASP A 61 17.27 -1.15 2.87
N VAL A 62 16.90 -1.81 1.77
CA VAL A 62 15.57 -1.78 1.15
C VAL A 62 14.41 -2.11 2.12
N HIS A 63 14.65 -2.97 3.12
CA HIS A 63 13.60 -3.49 4.01
C HIS A 63 13.17 -2.50 5.11
N GLY A 64 14.00 -1.50 5.44
CA GLY A 64 13.58 -0.41 6.32
C GLY A 64 12.56 0.50 5.66
N LEU A 65 12.70 0.73 4.35
CA LEU A 65 11.82 1.59 3.57
C LEU A 65 10.44 0.94 3.33
N SER A 66 10.40 -0.37 3.10
CA SER A 66 9.15 -1.12 3.02
C SER A 66 8.39 -1.13 4.35
N GLY A 67 9.09 -1.26 5.48
CA GLY A 67 8.48 -1.15 6.82
C GLY A 67 7.81 0.21 7.07
N LEU A 68 8.47 1.30 6.68
CA LEU A 68 7.90 2.66 6.78
C LEU A 68 6.65 2.83 5.89
N ALA A 69 6.69 2.27 4.67
CA ALA A 69 5.53 2.30 3.79
C ALA A 69 4.36 1.48 4.34
N ALA A 70 4.62 0.31 4.94
CA ALA A 70 3.58 -0.49 5.59
C ALA A 70 2.88 0.29 6.71
N ILE A 71 3.65 0.99 7.56
CA ILE A 71 3.08 1.86 8.61
C ILE A 71 2.19 2.96 8.00
N LEU A 72 2.66 3.60 6.92
CA LEU A 72 1.89 4.62 6.22
C LEU A 72 0.57 4.06 5.66
N MET A 73 0.57 2.83 5.13
CA MET A 73 -0.64 2.17 4.63
C MET A 73 -1.62 1.81 5.75
N VAL A 74 -1.14 1.39 6.92
CA VAL A 74 -1.98 1.16 8.10
C VAL A 74 -2.67 2.45 8.54
N VAL A 75 -1.90 3.55 8.65
CA VAL A 75 -2.44 4.88 8.99
C VAL A 75 -3.47 5.31 7.94
N HIS A 76 -3.19 5.07 6.67
CA HIS A 76 -4.09 5.39 5.57
C HIS A 76 -5.43 4.65 5.65
N ALA A 77 -5.40 3.33 5.86
CA ALA A 77 -6.61 2.53 6.05
C ALA A 77 -7.38 2.94 7.31
N GLY A 78 -6.68 3.20 8.42
CA GLY A 78 -7.30 3.70 9.65
C GLY A 78 -8.00 5.05 9.46
N TRP A 79 -7.38 5.96 8.71
CA TRP A 79 -7.98 7.26 8.38
C TRP A 79 -9.16 7.11 7.42
N ALA A 80 -9.09 6.23 6.42
CA ALA A 80 -10.22 5.92 5.53
C ALA A 80 -11.45 5.46 6.33
N LEU A 81 -11.24 4.56 7.29
CA LEU A 81 -12.29 4.06 8.17
C LEU A 81 -12.87 5.17 9.06
N ALA A 82 -12.02 6.03 9.62
CA ALA A 82 -12.46 7.17 10.43
C ALA A 82 -13.32 8.14 9.61
N VAL A 83 -12.90 8.48 8.38
CA VAL A 83 -13.63 9.37 7.47
C VAL A 83 -14.97 8.75 7.06
N LEU A 84 -15.00 7.45 6.73
CA LEU A 84 -16.23 6.72 6.40
C LEU A 84 -17.23 6.69 7.55
N ARG A 85 -16.76 6.48 8.79
CA ARG A 85 -17.63 6.47 9.98
C ARG A 85 -18.12 7.86 10.38
N ARG A 86 -17.29 8.90 10.23
CA ARG A 86 -17.68 10.27 10.56
C ARG A 86 -18.71 10.83 9.58
N GLY A 87 -18.73 10.36 8.34
CA GLY A 87 -19.70 10.81 7.35
C GLY A 87 -19.51 12.25 6.88
N ASP A 88 -18.36 12.88 7.19
CA ASP A 88 -18.07 14.27 6.78
C ASP A 88 -17.87 14.32 5.26
N GLU A 89 -18.81 14.97 4.58
CA GLU A 89 -18.84 15.11 3.13
C GLU A 89 -17.55 15.75 2.57
N ARG A 90 -17.00 16.75 3.27
CA ARG A 90 -15.78 17.44 2.82
C ARG A 90 -14.59 16.50 2.87
N ALA A 91 -14.50 15.68 3.91
CA ALA A 91 -13.44 14.69 4.06
C ALA A 91 -13.58 13.57 3.03
N LEU A 92 -14.80 13.06 2.81
CA LEU A 92 -15.08 11.98 1.86
C LEU A 92 -14.76 12.34 0.42
N VAL A 93 -15.02 13.59 0.01
CA VAL A 93 -14.74 14.06 -1.37
C VAL A 93 -13.26 14.43 -1.55
N ARG A 94 -12.55 14.84 -0.49
CA ARG A 94 -11.13 15.25 -0.56
C ARG A 94 -10.13 14.13 -0.27
N PHE A 95 -10.59 12.98 0.21
CA PHE A 95 -9.72 11.88 0.65
C PHE A 95 -8.77 11.39 -0.44
N HIS A 96 -9.18 11.42 -1.72
CA HIS A 96 -8.37 10.98 -2.85
C HIS A 96 -7.00 11.65 -2.95
N ARG A 97 -6.87 12.91 -2.48
CA ARG A 97 -5.58 13.61 -2.47
C ARG A 97 -4.59 12.94 -1.50
N PHE A 98 -5.10 12.54 -0.35
CA PHE A 98 -4.33 11.80 0.65
C PHE A 98 -4.04 10.38 0.15
N SER A 99 -5.03 9.68 -0.42
CA SER A 99 -4.84 8.34 -1.00
C SER A 99 -3.77 8.31 -2.09
N LEU A 100 -3.79 9.28 -3.01
CA LEU A 100 -2.79 9.37 -4.07
C LEU A 100 -1.37 9.60 -3.53
N PHE A 101 -1.23 10.49 -2.54
CA PHE A 101 0.06 10.73 -1.91
C PHE A 101 0.63 9.46 -1.27
N VAL A 102 -0.20 8.77 -0.48
CA VAL A 102 0.21 7.54 0.20
C VAL A 102 0.53 6.44 -0.81
N TRP A 103 -0.28 6.27 -1.85
CA TRP A 103 -0.05 5.29 -2.91
C TRP A 103 1.25 5.53 -3.66
N LEU A 104 1.55 6.78 -4.04
CA LEU A 104 2.82 7.14 -4.69
C LEU A 104 4.02 6.87 -3.78
N ALA A 105 3.91 7.18 -2.48
CA ALA A 105 4.95 6.88 -1.51
C ALA A 105 5.19 5.37 -1.38
N TRP A 106 4.14 4.55 -1.43
CA TRP A 106 4.23 3.08 -1.39
C TRP A 106 4.85 2.47 -2.66
N LEU A 107 4.72 3.11 -3.84
CA LEU A 107 5.37 2.63 -5.06
C LEU A 107 6.91 2.68 -5.00
N VAL A 108 7.48 3.59 -4.20
CA VAL A 108 8.93 3.74 -4.07
C VAL A 108 9.59 2.44 -3.57
N PRO A 109 9.22 1.87 -2.41
CA PRO A 109 9.77 0.60 -1.97
C PRO A 109 9.38 -0.56 -2.89
N TYR A 110 8.19 -0.57 -3.50
CA TYR A 110 7.79 -1.62 -4.46
C TYR A 110 8.77 -1.73 -5.64
N PHE A 111 9.14 -0.60 -6.26
CA PHE A 111 10.07 -0.59 -7.40
C PHE A 111 11.55 -0.57 -7.01
N SER A 112 11.88 -0.35 -5.73
CA SER A 112 13.26 -0.26 -5.28
C SER A 112 14.16 -1.43 -5.73
N PRO A 113 13.75 -2.72 -5.67
CA PRO A 113 14.61 -3.82 -6.11
C PRO A 113 14.93 -3.76 -7.60
N MET A 114 13.98 -3.25 -8.42
CA MET A 114 14.19 -3.06 -9.86
C MET A 114 15.21 -1.97 -10.14
N PHE A 115 15.14 -0.84 -9.43
CA PHE A 115 16.13 0.23 -9.56
C PHE A 115 17.52 -0.21 -9.12
N PHE A 116 17.63 -0.94 -8.01
CA PHE A 116 18.91 -1.53 -7.57
C PHE A 116 19.47 -2.50 -8.61
N ALA A 117 18.63 -3.36 -9.20
CA ALA A 117 19.06 -4.31 -10.23
C ALA A 117 19.52 -3.64 -11.54
N ILE A 118 18.98 -2.47 -11.89
CA ILE A 118 19.42 -1.69 -13.05
C ILE A 118 20.74 -0.95 -12.73
N ALA A 119 20.87 -0.38 -11.54
CA ALA A 119 22.03 0.43 -11.16
C ALA A 119 23.31 -0.40 -10.88
N THR A 120 23.17 -1.70 -10.61
CA THR A 120 24.28 -2.62 -10.31
C THR A 120 24.69 -3.49 -11.50
N ARG A 121 24.10 -3.28 -12.68
CA ARG A 121 24.54 -3.85 -13.95
C ARG A 121 25.48 -2.90 -14.69
#